data_AF-T1HD79-F1
#
_entry.id   AF-T1HD79-F1
#
_cell.length_a   1.000
_cell.length_b   1.000
_cell.length_c   1.000
_cell.angle_alpha   90.00
_cell.angle_beta   90.00
_cell.angle_gamma   90.00
#
_symmetry.space_group_name_H-M   'P 1'
#
loop_
_entity.id
_entity.type
_entity.pdbx_description
1 polymer ?
#
loop_
_entity_poly.entity_id
_entity_poly.type
_entity_poly.pdbx_seq_one_letter_code
_entity_poly.pdbx_strand_id
1 'polypeptide(L)'
;MAAALSTKCEVGPWSEWSTCSVTCGQGSRIRKREILSPKKSNSPTADDPCSGIKTMETISCSDLPNCQLTPDQAGPYGPVVDCKVSHWSDWSPCSVSCGRGLKQKNRRIIVSFVSDEMHFSTSDYKDSTQEGWNK
;
A
#
# COMPACT_ATOMS: atom_id res chain seq x y z
N MET A 1 -22.94 43.10 0.70
CA MET A 1 -23.53 41.77 0.48
C MET A 1 -22.37 40.79 0.30
N ALA A 2 -22.13 39.90 1.27
CA ALA A 2 -21.08 38.89 1.15
C ALA A 2 -21.64 37.71 0.34
N ALA A 3 -21.05 37.43 -0.81
CA ALA A 3 -21.40 36.28 -1.62
C ALA A 3 -21.01 35.01 -0.86
N ALA A 4 -21.99 34.19 -0.46
CA ALA A 4 -21.74 32.83 -0.04
C ALA A 4 -21.27 32.04 -1.27
N LEU A 5 -19.96 31.89 -1.42
CA LEU A 5 -19.39 30.98 -2.40
C LEU A 5 -19.77 29.56 -1.98
N SER A 6 -20.81 29.01 -2.61
CA SER A 6 -21.10 27.56 -2.59
C SER A 6 -19.87 26.86 -3.19
N THR A 7 -18.92 26.54 -2.33
CA THR A 7 -17.64 25.97 -2.72
C THR A 7 -17.92 24.51 -3.01
N LYS A 8 -18.18 24.17 -4.28
CA LYS A 8 -18.35 22.78 -4.70
C LYS A 8 -17.02 22.05 -4.57
N CYS A 9 -17.05 20.80 -4.12
CA CYS A 9 -15.86 19.95 -4.07
C CYS A 9 -15.43 19.57 -5.50
N GLU A 10 -14.19 19.94 -5.87
CA GLU A 10 -13.57 19.53 -7.12
C GLU A 10 -12.60 18.38 -6.86
N VAL A 11 -12.76 17.30 -7.63
CA VAL A 11 -11.90 16.12 -7.57
C VAL A 11 -11.15 15.90 -8.87
N GLY A 12 -9.94 15.37 -8.76
CA GLY A 12 -9.14 14.95 -9.90
C GLY A 12 -9.66 13.66 -10.53
N PRO A 13 -9.10 13.28 -11.69
CA PRO A 13 -9.41 12.00 -12.31
C PRO A 13 -8.99 10.85 -11.38
N TRP A 14 -9.64 9.70 -11.57
CA TRP A 14 -9.17 8.46 -10.96
C TRP A 14 -7.81 8.06 -11.55
N SER A 15 -6.94 7.54 -10.69
CA SER A 15 -5.77 6.80 -11.13
C SER A 15 -6.20 5.55 -11.89
N GLU A 16 -5.26 4.98 -12.63
CA GLU A 16 -5.37 3.59 -13.07
C GLU A 16 -5.54 2.66 -11.87
N TRP A 17 -6.16 1.51 -12.11
CA TRP A 17 -6.26 0.45 -11.11
C TRP A 17 -4.88 -0.13 -10.82
N SER A 18 -4.62 -0.43 -9.55
CA SER A 18 -3.47 -1.24 -9.16
C SER A 18 -3.55 -2.63 -9.79
N THR A 19 -2.42 -3.34 -9.78
CA THR A 19 -2.43 -4.80 -9.95
C THR A 19 -3.29 -5.45 -8.86
N CYS A 20 -3.77 -6.66 -9.11
CA CYS A 20 -4.46 -7.44 -8.09
C CYS A 20 -3.52 -7.70 -6.89
N SER A 21 -4.09 -7.74 -5.69
CA SER A 21 -3.37 -8.01 -4.45
C SER A 21 -2.77 -9.41 -4.38
N VAL A 22 -3.25 -10.32 -5.22
CA VAL A 22 -2.78 -11.70 -5.35
C VAL A 22 -2.42 -12.00 -6.80
N THR A 23 -1.70 -13.08 -7.03
CA THR A 23 -1.35 -13.58 -8.38
C THR A 23 -2.18 -14.81 -8.79
N CYS A 24 -2.94 -15.39 -7.86
CA CYS A 24 -3.86 -16.50 -8.08
C CYS A 24 -5.07 -16.35 -7.14
N GLY A 25 -6.21 -16.94 -7.49
CA GLY A 25 -7.40 -16.94 -6.66
C GLY A 25 -8.06 -15.56 -6.56
N GLN A 26 -8.58 -15.24 -5.36
CA GLN A 26 -9.36 -14.04 -5.12
C GLN A 26 -8.51 -12.96 -4.43
N GLY A 27 -8.50 -11.76 -5.01
CA GLY A 27 -7.85 -10.60 -4.42
C GLY A 27 -8.64 -9.33 -4.65
N SER A 28 -7.98 -8.18 -4.47
CA SER A 28 -8.55 -6.88 -4.74
C SER A 28 -7.57 -5.96 -5.45
N ARG A 29 -8.10 -5.01 -6.22
CA ARG A 29 -7.34 -3.92 -6.82
C ARG A 29 -7.93 -2.58 -6.38
N ILE A 30 -7.07 -1.59 -6.30
CA ILE A 30 -7.39 -0.28 -5.70
C ILE A 30 -7.07 0.81 -6.70
N ARG A 31 -7.90 1.85 -6.76
CA ARG A 31 -7.59 3.12 -7.42
C ARG A 31 -7.86 4.28 -6.48
N LYS A 32 -7.18 5.41 -6.72
CA LYS A 32 -7.26 6.61 -5.88
C LYS A 32 -7.50 7.84 -6.74
N ARG A 33 -8.12 8.85 -6.16
CA ARG A 33 -8.22 10.20 -6.72
C ARG A 33 -8.04 11.23 -5.62
N GLU A 34 -7.63 12.43 -6.00
CA GLU A 34 -7.37 13.51 -5.06
C GLU A 34 -8.47 14.58 -5.12
N ILE A 35 -8.65 15.29 -4.01
CA ILE A 35 -9.46 16.49 -3.96
C ILE A 35 -8.57 17.65 -4.43
N LEU A 36 -8.98 18.31 -5.50
CA LEU A 36 -8.28 19.46 -6.07
C LEU A 36 -8.68 20.77 -5.36
N SER A 37 -9.96 20.88 -5.00
CA SER A 37 -10.48 22.09 -4.34
C SER A 37 -11.68 21.78 -3.41
N PRO A 38 -11.71 22.37 -2.20
CA PRO A 38 -10.60 23.08 -1.54
C PRO A 38 -9.44 22.11 -1.24
N LYS A 39 -8.19 22.61 -1.26
CA LYS A 39 -7.02 21.80 -0.87
C LYS A 39 -7.27 21.24 0.53
N LYS A 40 -7.10 19.92 0.67
CA LYS A 40 -7.32 19.16 1.90
C LYS A 40 -6.69 19.91 3.09
N SER A 41 -7.51 20.54 3.91
CA SER A 41 -7.03 21.19 5.13
C SER A 41 -6.78 20.08 6.17
N ASN A 42 -5.80 20.27 7.05
CA ASN A 42 -5.49 19.29 8.10
C ASN A 42 -6.58 19.19 9.19
N SER A 43 -7.72 19.86 9.01
CA SER A 43 -8.79 19.94 9.99
C SER A 43 -10.15 19.76 9.29
N PRO A 44 -10.69 18.53 9.21
CA PRO A 44 -12.01 18.30 8.66
C PRO A 44 -13.05 18.97 9.56
N THR A 45 -13.63 20.07 9.08
CA THR A 45 -14.76 20.74 9.73
C THR A 45 -16.06 20.08 9.29
N ALA A 46 -17.10 20.13 10.12
CA ALA A 46 -18.44 19.63 9.75
C ALA A 46 -18.99 20.29 8.47
N ASP A 47 -18.53 21.50 8.16
CA ASP A 47 -18.88 22.27 6.96
C ASP A 47 -17.94 22.02 5.77
N ASP A 48 -17.12 20.95 5.77
CA ASP A 48 -16.27 20.60 4.63
C ASP A 48 -17.14 20.19 3.42
N PRO A 49 -17.12 20.95 2.31
CA PRO A 49 -17.91 20.62 1.12
C PRO A 49 -17.47 19.33 0.43
N CYS A 50 -16.28 18.80 0.75
CA CYS A 50 -15.77 17.53 0.28
C CYS A 50 -16.05 16.36 1.23
N SER A 51 -16.75 16.61 2.34
CA SER A 51 -17.16 15.55 3.27
C SER A 51 -18.01 14.51 2.55
N GLY A 52 -17.64 13.24 2.68
CA GLY A 52 -18.31 12.11 2.01
C GLY A 52 -17.86 11.83 0.57
N ILE A 53 -16.96 12.63 0.00
CA ILE A 53 -16.41 12.33 -1.34
C ILE A 53 -15.46 11.14 -1.25
N LYS A 54 -15.79 10.07 -1.98
CA LYS A 54 -14.97 8.87 -2.11
C LYS A 54 -13.67 9.19 -2.86
N THR A 55 -12.52 9.09 -2.19
CA THR A 55 -11.18 9.31 -2.79
C THR A 55 -10.43 8.01 -3.07
N MET A 56 -10.95 6.88 -2.60
CA MET A 56 -10.36 5.55 -2.79
C MET A 56 -11.45 4.56 -3.14
N GLU A 57 -11.13 3.66 -4.06
CA GLU A 57 -12.03 2.60 -4.46
C GLU A 57 -11.30 1.28 -4.52
N THR A 58 -11.98 0.22 -4.09
CA THR A 58 -11.50 -1.15 -4.08
C THR A 58 -12.52 -2.01 -4.82
N ILE A 59 -12.03 -2.87 -5.71
CA ILE A 59 -12.83 -3.87 -6.39
C ILE A 59 -12.14 -5.23 -6.30
N SER A 60 -12.93 -6.29 -6.21
CA SER A 60 -12.42 -7.66 -6.24
C SER A 60 -11.86 -8.01 -7.62
N CYS A 61 -10.76 -8.75 -7.65
CA CYS A 61 -10.24 -9.43 -8.83
C CYS A 61 -10.30 -10.94 -8.56
N SER A 62 -10.99 -11.66 -9.43
CA SER A 62 -11.23 -13.11 -9.35
C SER A 62 -10.99 -13.79 -10.70
N ASP A 63 -10.42 -13.05 -11.65
CA ASP A 63 -10.01 -13.43 -12.99
C ASP A 63 -8.64 -14.12 -13.03
N LEU A 64 -8.04 -14.35 -11.86
CA LEU A 64 -6.75 -14.99 -11.73
C LEU A 64 -6.88 -16.52 -11.67
N PRO A 65 -5.84 -17.26 -12.13
CA PRO A 65 -5.85 -18.71 -12.06
C PRO A 65 -6.09 -19.17 -10.63
N ASN A 66 -6.80 -20.28 -10.45
CA ASN A 66 -7.01 -20.84 -9.12
C ASN A 66 -5.67 -21.15 -8.46
N CYS A 67 -5.55 -20.85 -7.17
CA CYS A 67 -4.36 -21.23 -6.41
C CYS A 67 -4.38 -22.76 -6.21
N GLN A 68 -3.82 -23.51 -7.15
CA GLN A 68 -3.62 -24.94 -6.99
C GLN A 68 -2.36 -25.14 -6.15
N LEU A 69 -2.58 -25.37 -4.86
CA LEU A 69 -1.54 -25.85 -3.96
C LEU A 69 -1.44 -27.36 -4.18
N THR A 70 -0.25 -27.83 -4.57
CA THR A 70 -0.03 -29.27 -4.68
C THR A 70 0.00 -29.89 -3.27
N PRO A 71 -0.43 -31.16 -3.08
CA PRO A 71 -0.49 -31.79 -1.75
C PRO A 71 0.86 -31.78 -1.00
N ASP A 72 1.95 -31.81 -1.75
CA ASP A 72 3.34 -31.69 -1.34
C ASP A 72 3.73 -30.30 -0.80
N GLN A 73 2.92 -29.27 -1.06
CA GLN A 73 3.06 -27.93 -0.48
C GLN A 73 2.18 -27.73 0.76
N ALA A 74 1.26 -28.64 1.09
CA ALA A 74 0.43 -28.54 2.28
C ALA A 74 1.11 -29.22 3.47
N GLY A 75 1.76 -28.43 4.32
CA GLY A 75 2.22 -28.88 5.63
C GLY A 75 1.03 -29.10 6.58
N PRO A 76 1.24 -29.74 7.75
CA PRO A 76 0.20 -29.96 8.76
C PRO A 76 -0.44 -28.68 9.30
N TYR A 77 0.16 -27.51 9.00
CA TYR A 77 -0.31 -26.18 9.37
C TYR A 77 -0.79 -25.34 8.16
N GLY A 78 -0.99 -25.97 7.00
CA GLY A 78 -1.39 -25.30 5.76
C GLY A 78 -0.28 -25.21 4.72
N PRO A 79 -0.51 -24.49 3.60
CA PRO A 79 0.43 -24.40 2.52
C PRO A 79 1.74 -23.71 2.94
N VAL A 80 2.85 -24.44 2.85
CA VAL A 80 4.20 -23.91 3.02
C VAL A 80 4.56 -23.20 1.73
N VAL A 81 4.35 -21.89 1.72
CA VAL A 81 4.76 -21.04 0.61
C VAL A 81 5.96 -20.22 1.04
N ASP A 82 7.04 -20.30 0.26
CA ASP A 82 8.22 -19.48 0.47
C ASP A 82 7.83 -17.99 0.50
N CYS A 83 8.33 -17.28 1.50
CA CYS A 83 8.14 -15.84 1.59
C CYS A 83 8.77 -15.16 0.38
N LYS A 84 7.95 -14.73 -0.58
CA LYS A 84 8.42 -13.98 -1.74
C LYS A 84 8.51 -12.52 -1.36
N VAL A 85 9.66 -11.91 -1.59
CA VAL A 85 9.94 -10.50 -1.30
C VAL A 85 10.20 -9.73 -2.59
N SER A 86 9.98 -8.42 -2.57
CA SER A 86 10.34 -7.55 -3.69
C SER A 86 11.84 -7.38 -3.82
N HIS A 87 12.25 -6.81 -4.94
CA HIS A 87 13.57 -6.19 -5.02
C HIS A 87 13.73 -5.14 -3.92
N TRP A 88 14.97 -5.00 -3.45
CA TRP A 88 15.37 -3.92 -2.58
C TRP A 88 15.18 -2.56 -3.27
N SER A 89 14.80 -1.55 -2.51
CA SER A 89 14.95 -0.16 -2.93
C SER A 89 16.43 0.19 -3.08
N ASP A 90 16.68 1.31 -3.74
CA ASP A 90 17.98 1.98 -3.62
C ASP A 90 18.28 2.33 -2.17
N TRP A 91 19.58 2.47 -1.87
CA TRP A 91 20.03 2.98 -0.59
C TRP A 91 19.60 4.42 -0.40
N SER A 92 19.17 4.76 0.81
CA SER A 92 19.00 6.14 1.22
C SER A 92 20.35 6.88 1.17
N PRO A 93 20.34 8.21 1.07
CA PRO A 93 21.48 9.02 1.41
C PRO A 93 21.99 8.68 2.81
N CYS A 94 23.29 8.92 3.04
CA CYS A 94 23.88 8.73 4.36
C CYS A 94 23.25 9.73 5.35
N SER A 95 23.00 9.27 6.58
CA SER A 95 22.45 10.10 7.66
C SER A 95 23.35 11.28 8.04
N VAL A 96 24.64 11.23 7.69
CA VAL A 96 25.62 12.30 7.92
C VAL A 96 26.42 12.56 6.65
N SER A 97 26.90 13.80 6.51
CA SER A 97 27.77 14.19 5.40
C SER A 97 29.25 13.81 5.62
N CYS A 98 29.65 13.56 6.88
CA CYS A 98 31.01 13.16 7.26
C CYS A 98 30.99 12.27 8.53
N GLY A 99 31.98 11.38 8.66
CA GLY A 99 32.08 10.44 9.78
C GLY A 99 31.20 9.21 9.62
N ARG A 100 30.79 8.60 10.74
CA ARG A 100 29.97 7.38 10.76
C ARG A 100 28.50 7.71 10.59
N GLY A 101 27.88 7.16 9.55
CA GLY A 101 26.46 7.30 9.30
C GLY A 101 25.77 5.99 8.96
N LEU A 102 24.46 6.08 8.81
CA LEU A 102 23.61 4.97 8.41
C LEU A 102 23.01 5.27 7.04
N LYS A 103 22.95 4.24 6.21
CA LYS A 103 22.11 4.21 5.00
C LYS A 103 21.10 3.09 5.19
N GLN A 104 19.89 3.28 4.65
CA GLN A 104 18.79 2.33 4.76
C GLN A 104 18.25 1.97 3.39
N LYS A 105 17.87 0.72 3.20
CA LYS A 105 17.05 0.28 2.06
C LYS A 105 15.89 -0.56 2.58
N ASN A 106 14.81 -0.59 1.82
CA ASN A 106 13.59 -1.29 2.19
C ASN A 106 13.16 -2.26 1.09
N ARG A 107 12.51 -3.36 1.47
CA ARG A 107 11.74 -4.21 0.54
C ARG A 107 10.41 -4.58 1.18
N ARG A 108 9.45 -5.00 0.36
CA ARG A 108 8.14 -5.47 0.83
C ARG A 108 8.02 -6.98 0.66
N ILE A 109 7.25 -7.62 1.53
CA ILE A 109 6.78 -8.98 1.30
C ILE A 109 5.72 -8.93 0.20
N ILE A 110 5.89 -9.75 -0.84
CA ILE A 110 4.97 -9.90 -1.97
C ILE A 110 3.99 -11.06 -1.70
N VAL A 111 4.47 -12.15 -1.10
CA VAL A 111 3.63 -13.30 -0.72
C VAL A 111 4.06 -13.81 0.65
N SER A 112 3.12 -13.81 1.59
CA SER A 112 3.19 -14.60 2.83
C SER A 112 1.78 -15.07 3.17
N PHE A 113 1.60 -16.38 3.38
CA PHE A 113 0.30 -16.91 3.80
C PHE A 113 0.05 -16.57 5.27
N VAL A 114 -1.15 -16.02 5.52
CA VAL A 114 -1.73 -15.80 6.84
C VAL A 114 -2.56 -17.03 7.14
N SER A 115 -2.19 -17.82 8.15
CA SER A 115 -3.14 -18.78 8.73
C SER A 115 -4.25 -17.98 9.40
N ASP A 116 -5.51 -18.35 9.13
CA ASP A 116 -6.73 -17.73 9.65
C ASP A 116 -6.71 -17.63 11.19
N GLU A 117 -6.21 -16.50 11.72
CA GLU A 117 -6.62 -15.83 12.96
C GLU A 117 -5.72 -14.63 13.35
N MET A 118 -4.92 -14.09 12.43
CA MET A 118 -4.32 -12.78 12.67
C MET A 118 -4.33 -11.98 11.37
N HIS A 119 -5.29 -11.06 11.25
CA HIS A 119 -5.34 -10.06 10.19
C HIS A 119 -4.13 -9.12 10.29
N PHE A 120 -2.94 -9.57 9.88
CA PHE A 120 -1.83 -8.67 9.62
C PHE A 120 -1.71 -8.48 8.11
N SER A 121 -2.16 -7.30 7.68
CA SER A 121 -1.87 -6.71 6.37
C SER A 121 -0.37 -6.85 6.09
N THR A 122 0.01 -7.74 5.17
CA THR A 122 1.39 -7.88 4.71
C THR A 122 1.86 -6.63 3.94
N SER A 123 0.94 -5.71 3.64
CA SER A 123 1.22 -4.43 3.00
C SER A 123 2.02 -3.47 3.88
N ASP A 124 2.07 -3.71 5.19
CA ASP A 124 2.75 -2.85 6.17
C ASP A 124 4.10 -3.40 6.67
N TYR A 125 4.44 -4.66 6.36
CA TYR A 125 5.72 -5.23 6.76
C TYR A 125 6.84 -4.78 5.81
N LYS A 126 7.55 -3.73 6.22
CA LYS A 126 8.77 -3.25 5.57
C LYS A 126 9.97 -3.94 6.22
N ASP A 127 10.61 -4.84 5.48
CA ASP A 127 11.92 -5.36 5.86
C ASP A 127 12.95 -4.28 5.51
N SER A 128 13.55 -3.69 6.54
CA SER A 128 14.50 -2.58 6.43
C SER A 128 15.86 -2.97 7.00
N THR A 129 16.91 -2.86 6.20
CA THR A 129 18.28 -3.11 6.63
C THR A 129 19.05 -1.81 6.69
N GLN A 130 19.73 -1.56 7.81
CA GLN A 130 20.62 -0.42 8.02
C GLN A 130 22.06 -0.91 7.99
N GLU A 131 22.89 -0.29 7.15
CA GLU A 131 24.33 -0.58 7.09
C GLU A 131 25.12 0.64 7.57
N GLY A 132 26.09 0.38 8.46
CA GLY A 132 27.06 1.37 8.89
C GLY A 132 27.99 1.72 7.72
N TRP A 133 28.08 3.02 7.43
CA TRP A 133 28.96 3.53 6.40
C TRP A 133 29.96 4.52 7.01
N ASN A 134 31.22 4.39 6.62
CA ASN A 134 32.28 5.29 7.01
C ASN A 134 32.94 5.82 5.73
N LYS A 135 33.12 7.15 5.68
CA LYS A 135 33.78 7.84 4.58
C LYS A 135 35.24 8.10 4.92
#